data_AF-A0A3N4VQE3-F1
#
_entry.id   AF-A0A3N4VQE3-F1
#
_cell.length_a   1.000
_cell.length_b   1.000
_cell.length_c   1.000
_cell.angle_alpha   90.00
_cell.angle_beta   90.00
_cell.angle_gamma   90.00
#
_symmetry.space_group_name_H-M   'P 1'
#
loop_
_entity.id
_entity.type
_entity.pdbx_description
1 polymer ?
#
loop_
_entity_poly.entity_id
_entity_poly.type
_entity_poly.pdbx_seq_one_letter_code
_entity_poly.pdbx_strand_id
1 'polypeptide(L)'
;MKLIKAETGISVLMTISLFAIMLFSYNKWQSKQTRLANFLYQQQQALQIAENQIALKMANRECERLVKQNNLLFTVQCNHSFIKVIFPLGEIKVGNP
;
A
#
# COMPACT_ATOMS: atom_id res chain seq x y z
N MET A 1 46.28 16.01 -32.01
CA MET A 1 45.91 15.25 -30.79
C MET A 1 45.02 16.15 -29.95
N LYS A 2 43.70 15.90 -29.89
CA LYS A 2 42.77 16.73 -29.11
C LYS A 2 42.92 16.34 -27.63
N LEU A 3 43.55 17.21 -26.84
CA LEU A 3 43.55 17.11 -25.38
C LEU A 3 42.11 17.32 -24.90
N ILE A 4 41.45 16.25 -24.45
CA ILE A 4 40.21 16.40 -23.71
C ILE A 4 40.58 17.17 -22.44
N LYS A 5 40.13 18.44 -22.36
CA LYS A 5 40.35 19.29 -21.20
C LYS A 5 39.74 18.58 -19.99
N ALA A 6 40.56 18.19 -19.02
CA ALA A 6 40.11 17.44 -17.84
C ALA A 6 38.93 18.13 -17.10
N GLU A 7 38.81 19.46 -17.24
CA GLU A 7 37.69 20.26 -16.72
C GLU A 7 36.31 19.82 -17.22
N THR A 8 36.16 19.39 -18.48
CA THR A 8 34.86 18.96 -19.01
C THR A 8 34.48 17.54 -18.55
N GLY A 9 35.46 16.68 -18.27
CA GLY A 9 35.18 15.33 -17.77
C GLY A 9 34.79 15.32 -16.30
N ILE A 10 35.50 16.10 -15.49
CA ILE A 10 35.22 16.23 -14.05
C ILE A 10 33.87 16.91 -13.80
N SER A 11 33.52 17.96 -14.56
CA SER A 11 32.21 18.62 -14.41
C SER A 11 31.06 17.68 -14.76
N VAL A 12 31.18 16.89 -15.83
CA VAL A 12 30.18 15.86 -16.20
C VAL A 12 30.06 14.81 -15.11
N LEU A 13 31.17 14.30 -14.57
CA LEU A 13 31.15 13.32 -13.48
C LEU A 13 30.53 13.87 -12.21
N MET A 14 30.79 15.14 -11.86
CA MET A 14 30.15 15.81 -10.74
C MET A 14 28.63 15.91 -10.95
N THR A 15 28.20 16.35 -12.14
CA THR A 15 26.77 16.43 -12.48
C THR A 15 26.09 15.08 -12.38
N ILE A 16 26.67 14.03 -12.97
CA ILE A 16 26.12 12.66 -12.89
C ILE A 16 26.03 12.19 -11.44
N SER A 17 27.06 12.47 -10.63
CA SER A 17 27.09 12.07 -9.22
C SER A 17 25.98 12.74 -8.42
N LEU A 18 25.75 14.05 -8.64
CA LEU A 18 24.67 14.79 -7.99
C LEU A 18 23.28 14.26 -8.39
N PHE A 19 23.06 14.03 -9.69
CA PHE A 19 21.81 13.45 -10.17
C PHE A 19 21.61 12.03 -9.64
N ALA A 20 22.66 11.22 -9.57
CA ALA A 20 22.59 9.87 -9.01
C ALA A 20 22.15 9.91 -7.53
N ILE A 21 22.78 10.77 -6.72
CA ILE A 21 22.40 10.93 -5.30
C ILE A 21 20.94 11.36 -5.15
N MET A 22 20.49 12.32 -5.97
CA MET A 22 19.10 12.77 -5.97
C MET A 22 18.14 11.64 -6.35
N LEU A 23 18.43 10.91 -7.43
CA LEU A 23 17.61 9.79 -7.89
C LEU A 23 17.57 8.65 -6.87
N PHE A 24 18.69 8.28 -6.25
CA PHE A 24 18.71 7.25 -5.22
C PHE A 24 17.88 7.64 -4.00
N SER A 25 17.98 8.92 -3.59
CA SER A 25 17.18 9.44 -2.48
C SER A 25 15.68 9.41 -2.80
N TYR A 26 15.31 9.85 -4.01
CA TYR A 26 13.94 9.80 -4.50
C TYR A 26 13.41 8.37 -4.56
N ASN A 27 14.15 7.43 -5.14
CA ASN A 27 13.72 6.02 -5.23
C ASN A 27 13.51 5.40 -3.85
N LYS A 28 14.39 5.69 -2.89
CA LYS A 28 14.24 5.22 -1.50
C LYS A 28 12.99 5.78 -0.85
N TRP A 29 12.68 7.06 -1.06
CA TRP A 29 11.46 7.68 -0.57
C TRP A 29 10.21 7.14 -1.27
N GLN A 30 10.24 7.02 -2.60
CA GLN A 30 9.12 6.53 -3.41
C GLN A 30 8.73 5.09 -3.04
N SER A 31 9.71 4.22 -2.78
CA SER A 31 9.44 2.85 -2.31
C SER A 31 8.70 2.84 -0.98
N LYS A 32 9.11 3.69 -0.02
CA LYS A 32 8.38 3.85 1.26
C LYS A 32 6.96 4.36 1.05
N GLN A 33 6.78 5.37 0.21
CA GLN A 33 5.45 5.92 -0.08
C GLN A 33 4.54 4.93 -0.79
N THR A 34 5.07 4.15 -1.72
CA THR A 34 4.32 3.11 -2.43
C THR A 34 3.79 2.06 -1.46
N ARG A 35 4.62 1.62 -0.50
CA ARG A 35 4.19 0.68 0.53
C ARG A 35 3.09 1.26 1.42
N LEU A 36 3.22 2.52 1.85
CA LEU A 36 2.22 3.20 2.67
C LEU A 36 0.89 3.38 1.90
N ALA A 37 0.95 3.83 0.65
CA ALA A 37 -0.21 3.98 -0.21
C ALA A 37 -0.96 2.66 -0.40
N ASN A 38 -0.23 1.56 -0.64
CA ASN A 38 -0.83 0.23 -0.76
C ASN A 38 -1.49 -0.23 0.54
N PHE A 39 -0.87 0.05 1.70
CA PHE A 39 -1.48 -0.27 2.99
C PHE A 39 -2.79 0.48 3.20
N LEU A 40 -2.79 1.80 2.98
CA LEU A 40 -4.00 2.63 3.12
C LEU A 40 -5.10 2.21 2.15
N TYR A 41 -4.73 1.87 0.91
CA TYR A 41 -5.68 1.38 -0.09
C TYR A 41 -6.31 0.03 0.29
N GLN A 42 -5.52 -0.90 0.83
CA GLN A 42 -6.06 -2.17 1.34
C GLN A 42 -6.90 -1.97 2.60
N GLN A 43 -6.50 -1.06 3.48
CA GLN A 43 -7.27 -0.70 4.67
C GLN A 43 -8.65 -0.13 4.30
N GLN A 44 -8.71 0.75 3.30
CA GLN A 44 -9.97 1.31 2.83
C GLN A 44 -10.89 0.25 2.22
N GLN A 45 -10.35 -0.67 1.41
CA GLN A 45 -11.12 -1.80 0.89
C GLN A 45 -11.62 -2.71 2.01
N ALA A 46 -10.77 -2.99 3.01
CA ALA A 46 -11.17 -3.78 4.16
C ALA A 46 -12.32 -3.12 4.93
N LEU A 47 -12.32 -1.78 5.04
CA LEU A 47 -13.40 -1.03 5.69
C LEU A 47 -14.71 -1.16 4.91
N GLN A 48 -14.68 -1.02 3.58
CA GLN A 48 -15.85 -1.23 2.72
C GLN A 48 -16.39 -2.66 2.83
N ILE A 49 -15.50 -3.65 2.92
CA ILE A 49 -15.91 -5.04 3.17
C ILE A 49 -16.59 -5.14 4.52
N ALA A 50 -16.02 -4.55 5.58
CA ALA A 50 -16.61 -4.58 6.92
C ALA A 50 -18.01 -3.92 6.94
N GLU A 51 -18.20 -2.78 6.27
CA GLU A 51 -19.49 -2.11 6.12
C GLU A 51 -20.53 -3.03 5.43
N ASN A 52 -20.13 -3.73 4.36
CA ASN A 52 -20.99 -4.70 3.70
C ASN A 52 -21.37 -5.87 4.64
N GLN A 53 -20.44 -6.35 5.47
CA GLN A 53 -20.75 -7.41 6.45
C GLN A 53 -21.71 -6.95 7.55
N ILE A 54 -21.58 -5.69 7.99
CA ILE A 54 -22.56 -5.08 8.91
C ILE A 54 -23.94 -5.04 8.25
N ALA A 55 -24.02 -4.61 6.99
CA ALA A 55 -25.27 -4.59 6.23
C ALA A 55 -25.90 -5.98 6.08
N LEU A 56 -25.09 -7.02 5.78
CA LEU A 56 -25.56 -8.40 5.71
C LEU A 56 -26.17 -8.87 7.04
N LYS A 57 -25.50 -8.60 8.16
CA LYS A 57 -26.02 -8.94 9.48
C LYS A 57 -27.31 -8.21 9.82
N MET A 58 -27.40 -6.92 9.52
CA MET A 58 -28.63 -6.14 9.71
C MET A 58 -29.78 -6.70 8.85
N ALA A 59 -29.47 -7.27 7.69
CA ALA A 59 -30.42 -7.98 6.83
C ALA A 59 -30.66 -9.45 7.25
N ASN A 60 -30.16 -9.87 8.42
CA ASN A 60 -30.24 -11.23 8.95
C ASN A 60 -29.66 -12.31 8.01
N ARG A 61 -28.62 -11.94 7.26
CA ARG A 61 -27.86 -12.85 6.38
C ARG A 61 -26.55 -13.26 7.03
N GLU A 62 -26.05 -14.44 6.66
CA GLU A 62 -24.73 -14.90 7.10
C GLU A 62 -23.62 -14.01 6.54
N CYS A 63 -22.58 -13.78 7.35
CA CYS A 63 -21.38 -13.12 6.88
C CYS A 63 -20.60 -13.99 5.90
N GLU A 64 -19.98 -13.33 4.94
CA GLU A 64 -18.97 -13.92 4.07
C GLU A 64 -17.69 -14.17 4.89
N ARG A 65 -16.98 -15.27 4.59
CA ARG A 65 -15.71 -15.60 5.26
C ARG A 65 -14.48 -15.19 4.44
N LEU A 66 -14.64 -15.13 3.12
CA LEU A 66 -13.57 -14.85 2.16
C LEU A 66 -14.12 -13.97 1.06
N VAL A 67 -13.47 -12.83 0.83
CA VAL A 67 -13.82 -11.87 -0.21
C VAL A 67 -12.59 -11.66 -1.10
N LYS A 68 -12.74 -11.80 -2.41
CA LYS A 68 -11.67 -11.53 -3.38
C LYS A 68 -11.97 -10.22 -4.12
N GLN A 69 -11.11 -9.23 -3.97
CA GLN A 69 -11.21 -7.93 -4.67
C GLN A 69 -9.85 -7.50 -5.19
N ASN A 70 -9.80 -7.00 -6.43
CA ASN A 70 -8.56 -6.51 -7.06
C ASN A 70 -7.39 -7.51 -6.98
N ASN A 71 -7.73 -8.79 -7.15
CA ASN A 71 -6.79 -9.92 -7.05
C ASN A 71 -6.15 -10.13 -5.66
N LEU A 72 -6.67 -9.47 -4.63
CA LEU A 72 -6.31 -9.67 -3.22
C LEU A 72 -7.39 -10.49 -2.52
N LEU A 73 -6.96 -11.31 -1.56
CA LEU A 73 -7.85 -12.11 -0.73
C LEU A 73 -7.99 -11.45 0.64
N PHE A 74 -9.24 -11.27 1.05
CA PHE A 74 -9.62 -10.72 2.35
C PHE A 74 -10.31 -11.82 3.16
N THR A 75 -9.80 -12.09 4.36
CA THR A 75 -10.41 -13.04 5.29
C THR A 75 -11.26 -12.28 6.29
N VAL A 76 -12.53 -12.64 6.39
CA VAL A 76 -13.51 -11.98 7.24
C VAL A 76 -13.84 -12.88 8.42
N GLN A 77 -13.78 -12.31 9.62
CA GLN A 77 -14.19 -12.93 10.87
C GLN A 77 -15.31 -12.09 11.48
N CYS A 78 -16.55 -12.57 11.33
CA CYS A 78 -17.71 -11.98 11.98
C CYS A 78 -17.93 -12.62 13.34
N ASN A 79 -17.83 -11.83 14.40
CA ASN A 79 -18.26 -12.19 15.75
C ASN A 79 -19.46 -11.30 16.15
N HIS A 80 -20.15 -11.62 17.25
CA HIS A 80 -21.31 -10.85 17.72
C HIS A 80 -20.97 -9.38 18.01
N SER A 81 -19.77 -9.10 18.54
CA SER A 81 -19.36 -7.75 18.95
C SER A 81 -18.43 -7.03 17.97
N PHE A 82 -17.86 -7.73 16.99
CA PHE A 82 -16.92 -7.13 16.05
C PHE A 82 -16.87 -7.87 14.72
N ILE A 83 -16.45 -7.13 13.68
CA ILE A 83 -16.09 -7.67 12.38
C ILE A 83 -14.60 -7.37 12.16
N LYS A 84 -13.82 -8.42 11.95
CA LYS A 84 -12.40 -8.31 11.61
C LYS A 84 -12.20 -8.68 10.15
N VAL A 85 -11.47 -7.85 9.42
CA VAL A 85 -11.12 -8.09 8.01
C VAL A 85 -9.59 -8.08 7.91
N ILE A 86 -9.03 -9.21 7.47
CA ILE A 86 -7.59 -9.46 7.35
C ILE A 86 -7.21 -9.37 5.87
N PHE A 87 -6.14 -8.65 5.57
CA PHE A 87 -5.61 -8.43 4.22
C PHE A 87 -4.08 -8.57 4.21
N PRO A 88 -3.42 -8.68 3.04
CA PRO A 88 -1.99 -8.99 2.98
C PRO A 88 -1.07 -8.03 3.74
N LEU A 89 -1.43 -6.75 3.82
CA LEU A 89 -0.63 -5.72 4.52
C LEU A 89 -1.07 -5.45 5.96
N GLY A 90 -2.11 -6.11 6.49
CA GLY A 90 -2.59 -5.88 7.85
C GLY A 90 -4.00 -6.38 8.13
N GLU A 91 -4.64 -5.79 9.13
CA GLU A 91 -6.03 -6.09 9.49
C GLU A 91 -6.73 -4.85 10.01
N ILE A 92 -8.06 -4.85 9.91
CA ILE A 92 -8.92 -3.92 10.64
C ILE A 92 -9.91 -4.68 11.52
N LYS A 93 -10.35 -4.03 12.59
CA LYS A 93 -11.40 -4.52 13.48
C LYS A 93 -12.39 -3.38 13.71
N VAL A 94 -13.63 -3.60 13.32
CA VAL A 94 -14.73 -2.64 13.47
C VAL A 94 -15.74 -3.22 14.46
N GLY A 95 -16.34 -2.37 15.30
CA GLY A 95 -17.43 -2.77 16.18
C GLY A 95 -18.64 -3.21 15.37
N ASN A 96 -19.29 -4.30 15.79
CA ASN A 96 -20.55 -4.72 15.20
C ASN A 96 -21.70 -4.03 15.97
N PRO A 97 -22.63 -3.33 15.30
CA PRO A 97 -23.80 -2.76 15.95
C PRO A 97 -24.76 -3.84 16.46
#